data_AF-A0A7R6W9F9-F1
#
_entry.id   AF-A0A7R6W9F9-F1
#
_cell.length_a   1.000
_cell.length_b   1.000
_cell.length_c   1.000
_cell.angle_alpha   90.00
_cell.angle_beta   90.00
_cell.angle_gamma   90.00
#
_symmetry.space_group_name_H-M   'P 1'
#
loop_
_entity.id
_entity.type
_entity.pdbx_description
1 polymer ?
#
loop_
_entity_poly.entity_id
_entity_poly.type
_entity_poly.pdbx_seq_one_letter_code
_entity_poly.pdbx_strand_id
1 'polypeptide(L)'
;MRLTSKEVDAIITSFKQVFKRGKISLFGSRVDDTLKGGDIDLYIKCEAQENLVEKKIDFLVSLKRKIGEQKIDVVISRDKNRAIEKQALQKGIILNDKTLKIQKYINECQKHKLRIEQSYANVNEIFPLSAPRYKLLSDEEVAAIDQYLFRFTKLQDTIGQRLFKMIVSDYVDNIEQLTFVDILNQLEKIGLLENALIWKTLRDIRNNIAHQYDDDPQEMAEALNNIFAYKEELLTIFDKIDEFYKNKWLKA
;
A
#
# COMPACT_ATOMS: atom_id res chain seq x y z
N MET A 1 8.87 4.96 3.83
CA MET A 1 8.71 6.42 3.92
C MET A 1 7.99 6.79 5.22
N ARG A 2 8.67 7.52 6.11
CA ARG A 2 8.15 7.96 7.41
C ARG A 2 7.37 9.28 7.33
N LEU A 3 6.37 9.29 6.46
CA LEU A 3 5.35 10.35 6.38
C LEU A 3 3.97 9.70 6.40
N THR A 4 3.02 10.30 7.10
CA THR A 4 1.62 9.91 7.05
C THR A 4 0.98 10.33 5.72
N SER A 5 -0.10 9.65 5.31
CA SER A 5 -0.85 10.06 4.12
C SER A 5 -1.40 11.48 4.21
N LYS A 6 -1.65 11.99 5.44
CA LYS A 6 -2.06 13.39 5.66
C LYS A 6 -0.91 14.36 5.39
N GLU A 7 0.30 14.05 5.84
CA GLU A 7 1.49 14.86 5.55
C GLU A 7 1.81 14.87 4.05
N VAL A 8 1.79 13.71 3.40
CA VAL A 8 2.04 13.62 1.96
C VAL A 8 1.00 14.43 1.16
N ASP A 9 -0.28 14.32 1.52
CA ASP A 9 -1.35 15.12 0.90
C ASP A 9 -1.16 16.63 1.12
N ALA A 10 -0.82 17.04 2.35
CA ALA A 10 -0.55 18.44 2.66
C ALA A 10 0.65 18.98 1.86
N ILE A 11 1.74 18.20 1.74
CA ILE A 11 2.92 18.55 0.96
C ILE A 11 2.55 18.71 -0.52
N ILE A 12 1.86 17.72 -1.11
CA ILE A 12 1.46 17.75 -2.54
C ILE A 12 0.54 18.94 -2.82
N THR A 13 -0.47 19.16 -1.98
CA THR A 13 -1.44 20.24 -2.18
C THR A 13 -0.81 21.61 -2.01
N SER A 14 0.03 21.82 -0.99
CA SER A 14 0.76 23.08 -0.81
C SER A 14 1.77 23.32 -1.93
N PHE A 15 2.44 22.27 -2.42
CA PHE A 15 3.34 22.37 -3.56
C PHE A 15 2.60 22.80 -4.83
N LYS A 16 1.48 22.14 -5.16
CA LYS A 16 0.66 22.49 -6.32
C LYS A 16 0.10 23.91 -6.24
N GLN A 17 -0.31 24.34 -5.06
CA GLN A 17 -0.84 25.69 -4.84
C GLN A 17 0.20 26.79 -5.12
N VAL A 18 1.43 26.61 -4.65
CA VAL A 18 2.47 27.65 -4.70
C VAL A 18 3.30 27.58 -5.98
N PHE A 19 3.74 26.38 -6.36
CA PHE A 19 4.67 26.19 -7.47
C PHE A 19 3.97 25.88 -8.80
N LYS A 20 2.74 25.36 -8.76
CA LYS A 20 1.89 24.95 -9.91
C LYS A 20 2.47 23.80 -10.75
N ARG A 21 3.72 23.93 -11.21
CA ARG A 21 4.47 22.95 -12.01
C ARG A 21 5.82 22.62 -11.39
N GLY A 22 6.35 21.45 -11.74
CA GLY A 22 7.61 20.93 -11.23
C GLY A 22 7.44 19.59 -10.52
N LYS A 23 8.48 19.19 -9.79
CA LYS A 23 8.50 17.95 -9.01
C LYS A 23 8.89 18.26 -7.56
N ILE A 24 8.23 17.59 -6.63
CA ILE A 24 8.59 17.60 -5.22
C ILE A 24 8.97 16.18 -4.79
N SER A 25 10.00 16.06 -3.98
CA SER A 25 10.53 14.78 -3.53
C SER A 25 10.90 14.85 -2.06
N LEU A 26 10.61 13.80 -1.31
CA LEU A 26 11.16 13.60 0.03
C LEU A 26 12.56 12.99 -0.10
N PHE A 27 13.54 13.53 0.60
CA PHE A 27 14.87 12.93 0.70
C PHE A 27 15.31 12.89 2.16
N GLY A 28 16.57 12.54 2.42
CA GLY A 28 17.14 12.57 3.77
C GLY A 28 16.62 11.44 4.66
N SER A 29 16.53 11.69 5.98
CA SER A 29 16.35 10.62 6.97
C SER A 29 14.98 9.94 6.93
N ARG A 30 13.94 10.62 6.43
CA ARG A 30 12.55 10.12 6.43
C ARG A 30 12.20 9.23 5.23
N VAL A 31 13.11 9.02 4.29
CA VAL A 31 12.93 8.01 3.23
C VAL A 31 13.08 6.58 3.78
N ASP A 32 13.92 6.43 4.82
CA ASP A 32 14.23 5.15 5.46
C ASP A 32 13.39 4.92 6.72
N ASP A 33 12.62 3.82 6.70
CA ASP A 33 11.72 3.43 7.79
C ASP A 33 12.46 2.78 8.98
N THR A 34 13.73 2.38 8.79
CA THR A 34 14.56 1.80 9.88
C THR A 34 15.14 2.86 10.81
N LEU A 35 15.19 4.12 10.39
CA LEU A 35 15.71 5.25 11.17
C LEU A 35 14.65 5.85 12.10
N LYS A 36 15.11 6.56 13.14
CA LYS A 36 14.24 7.24 14.12
C LYS A 36 14.45 8.75 14.10
N GLY A 37 13.38 9.51 14.38
CA GLY A 37 13.42 10.97 14.41
C GLY A 37 13.75 11.61 13.05
N GLY A 38 14.16 12.88 13.06
CA GLY A 38 14.61 13.59 11.87
C GLY A 38 13.61 14.56 11.27
N ASP A 39 14.16 15.50 10.51
CA ASP A 39 13.42 16.58 9.85
C ASP A 39 12.79 16.07 8.54
N ILE A 40 11.80 16.80 8.02
CA ILE A 40 11.21 16.52 6.72
C ILE A 40 12.05 17.27 5.67
N ASP A 41 12.98 16.56 5.03
CA ASP A 41 13.81 17.13 3.97
C ASP A 41 13.10 17.04 2.61
N LEU A 42 12.68 18.18 2.06
CA LEU A 42 11.96 18.26 0.79
C LEU A 42 12.82 18.90 -0.29
N TYR A 43 12.90 18.24 -1.44
CA TYR A 43 13.54 18.77 -2.63
C TYR A 43 12.49 19.18 -3.66
N ILE A 44 12.60 20.40 -4.16
CA ILE A 44 11.69 20.94 -5.16
C ILE A 44 12.48 21.26 -6.43
N LYS A 45 12.12 20.58 -7.51
CA LYS A 45 12.57 20.88 -8.86
C LYS A 45 11.54 21.75 -9.56
N CYS A 46 11.83 23.04 -9.65
CA CYS A 46 10.97 24.02 -10.32
C CYS A 46 11.31 24.10 -11.83
N GLU A 47 10.27 24.31 -12.65
CA GLU A 47 10.46 24.66 -14.06
C GLU A 47 10.82 26.15 -14.23
N ALA A 48 10.19 27.03 -13.44
CA ALA A 48 10.48 28.47 -13.43
C ALA A 48 11.34 28.85 -12.21
N GLN A 49 12.38 29.66 -12.43
CA GLN A 49 13.35 30.08 -11.40
C GLN A 49 13.02 31.46 -10.79
N GLU A 50 11.80 31.96 -11.01
CA GLU A 50 11.33 33.27 -10.52
C GLU A 50 10.73 33.20 -9.11
N ASN A 51 11.04 34.22 -8.29
CA ASN A 51 10.52 34.43 -6.93
C ASN A 51 10.66 33.21 -6.01
N LEU A 52 11.75 32.44 -6.15
CA LEU A 52 11.92 31.18 -5.41
C LEU A 52 11.98 31.36 -3.88
N VAL A 53 12.50 32.49 -3.41
CA VAL A 53 12.58 32.78 -1.97
C VAL A 53 11.19 33.01 -1.41
N GLU A 54 10.38 33.86 -2.06
CA GLU A 54 8.99 34.12 -1.70
C GLU A 54 8.15 32.83 -1.76
N LYS A 55 8.23 32.09 -2.87
CA LYS A 55 7.56 30.79 -3.00
C LYS A 55 7.98 29.79 -1.92
N LYS A 56 9.24 29.78 -1.51
CA LYS A 56 9.70 28.92 -0.40
C LYS A 56 8.99 29.30 0.90
N ILE A 57 8.89 30.59 1.21
CA ILE A 57 8.21 31.10 2.41
C ILE A 57 6.72 30.74 2.35
N ASP A 58 6.04 31.03 1.25
CA ASP A 58 4.61 30.74 1.07
C ASP A 58 4.31 29.25 1.20
N PHE A 59 5.16 28.40 0.63
CA PHE A 59 5.04 26.95 0.75
C PHE A 59 5.19 26.48 2.19
N LEU A 60 6.21 26.95 2.91
CA LEU A 60 6.44 26.60 4.31
C LEU A 60 5.29 27.06 5.21
N VAL A 61 4.79 28.29 5.01
CA VAL A 61 3.64 28.83 5.74
C VAL A 61 2.37 28.00 5.45
N SER A 62 2.11 27.71 4.18
CA SER A 62 0.97 26.87 3.76
C SER A 62 1.04 25.48 4.37
N LEU A 63 2.22 24.85 4.37
CA LEU A 63 2.41 23.51 4.90
C LEU A 63 2.28 23.48 6.43
N LYS A 64 2.91 24.44 7.12
CA LYS A 64 2.81 24.60 8.59
C LYS A 64 1.37 24.76 9.06
N ARG A 65 0.53 25.48 8.31
CA ARG A 65 -0.91 25.59 8.63
C ARG A 65 -1.67 24.27 8.53
N LYS A 66 -1.20 23.32 7.72
CA LYS A 66 -1.88 22.03 7.49
C LYS A 66 -1.40 20.93 8.43
N ILE A 67 -0.11 20.89 8.75
CA ILE A 67 0.50 19.79 9.52
C ILE A 67 1.10 20.23 10.87
N GLY A 68 0.93 21.49 11.24
CA GLY A 68 1.41 22.05 12.50
C GLY A 68 2.91 22.38 12.50
N GLU A 69 3.46 22.59 13.70
CA GLU A 69 4.89 22.80 13.90
C GLU A 69 5.65 21.51 13.59
N GLN A 70 6.33 21.48 12.45
CA GLN A 70 7.24 20.41 12.05
C GLN A 70 8.54 21.03 11.57
N LYS A 71 9.67 20.39 11.87
CA LYS A 71 10.96 20.77 11.28
C LYS A 71 10.98 20.29 9.83
N ILE A 72 10.84 21.22 8.91
CA ILE A 72 10.81 20.97 7.46
C ILE A 72 11.95 21.78 6.84
N ASP A 73 12.90 21.10 6.20
CA ASP A 73 13.87 21.75 5.33
C ASP A 73 13.44 21.64 3.87
N VAL A 74 13.60 22.72 3.12
CA VAL A 74 13.20 22.79 1.71
C VAL A 74 14.38 23.25 0.88
N VAL A 75 14.84 22.36 0.02
CA VAL A 75 15.90 22.62 -0.97
C VAL A 75 15.24 22.81 -2.33
N ILE A 76 15.42 23.98 -2.93
CA ILE A 76 14.96 24.26 -4.30
C ILE A 76 16.13 24.09 -5.25
N SER A 77 15.91 23.39 -6.37
CA SER A 77 16.92 23.14 -7.40
C SER A 77 17.48 24.46 -7.96
N ARG A 78 18.79 24.67 -7.81
CA ARG A 78 19.53 25.82 -8.37
C ARG A 78 20.78 25.38 -9.12
N ASP A 79 21.50 24.40 -8.59
CA ASP A 79 22.72 23.87 -9.20
C ASP A 79 22.86 22.35 -8.93
N LYS A 80 22.75 21.58 -10.00
CA LYS A 80 22.79 20.10 -10.00
C LYS A 80 24.11 19.54 -9.49
N ASN A 81 25.17 20.33 -9.39
CA ASN A 81 26.47 19.88 -8.90
C ASN A 81 26.56 19.82 -7.36
N ARG A 82 25.64 20.48 -6.65
CA ARG A 82 25.61 20.47 -5.18
C ARG A 82 25.35 19.05 -4.66
N ALA A 83 26.12 18.64 -3.64
CA ALA A 83 26.02 17.31 -3.05
C ALA A 83 24.58 16.98 -2.57
N ILE A 84 23.88 17.97 -2.01
CA ILE A 84 22.51 17.81 -1.54
C ILE A 84 21.51 17.59 -2.69
N GLU A 85 21.70 18.22 -3.86
CA GLU A 85 20.85 17.99 -5.03
C GLU A 85 21.12 16.61 -5.63
N LYS A 86 22.39 16.18 -5.68
CA LYS A 86 22.73 14.81 -6.12
C LYS A 86 22.09 13.77 -5.21
N GLN A 87 22.14 13.97 -3.90
CA GLN A 87 21.50 13.07 -2.94
C GLN A 87 19.97 13.04 -3.14
N ALA A 88 19.33 14.20 -3.26
CA ALA A 88 17.89 14.27 -3.48
C ALA A 88 17.44 13.69 -4.83
N LEU A 89 18.30 13.71 -5.85
CA LEU A 89 18.02 13.12 -7.16
C LEU A 89 18.28 11.60 -7.23
N GLN A 90 19.09 11.06 -6.31
CA GLN A 90 19.46 9.64 -6.26
C GLN A 90 18.68 8.82 -5.21
N LYS A 91 18.22 9.49 -4.15
CA LYS A 91 17.57 8.90 -2.97
C LYS A 91 16.25 9.59 -2.63
N GLY A 92 15.68 10.31 -3.60
CA GLY A 92 14.46 11.10 -3.43
C GLY A 92 13.20 10.36 -3.86
N ILE A 93 12.25 10.23 -2.94
CA ILE A 93 10.92 9.71 -3.24
C ILE A 93 10.07 10.83 -3.83
N ILE A 94 9.67 10.71 -5.10
CA ILE A 94 8.74 11.66 -5.73
C ILE A 94 7.39 11.62 -5.00
N LEU A 95 6.94 12.78 -4.52
CA LEU A 95 5.64 12.95 -3.89
C LEU A 95 4.65 13.47 -4.94
N ASN A 96 3.69 12.63 -5.31
CA ASN A 96 2.63 12.95 -6.25
C ASN A 96 1.34 12.18 -5.90
N ASP A 97 0.28 12.39 -6.68
CA ASP A 97 -1.01 11.74 -6.41
C ASP A 97 -0.94 10.21 -6.49
N LYS A 98 -0.05 9.66 -7.33
CA LYS A 98 0.19 8.21 -7.43
C LYS A 98 0.81 7.68 -6.13
N THR A 99 1.88 8.32 -5.63
CA THR A 99 2.54 7.96 -4.36
C THR A 99 1.56 8.06 -3.18
N LEU A 100 0.75 9.12 -3.13
CA LEU A 100 -0.29 9.27 -2.10
C LEU A 100 -1.33 8.14 -2.15
N LYS A 101 -1.80 7.77 -3.34
CA LYS A 101 -2.76 6.66 -3.52
C LYS A 101 -2.15 5.32 -3.10
N ILE A 102 -0.93 5.01 -3.53
CA ILE A 102 -0.21 3.78 -3.11
C ILE A 102 -0.12 3.72 -1.60
N GLN A 103 0.29 4.81 -0.95
CA GLN A 103 0.43 4.84 0.49
C GLN A 103 -0.91 4.63 1.21
N LYS A 104 -2.01 5.21 0.71
CA LYS A 104 -3.35 4.97 1.26
C LYS A 104 -3.73 3.49 1.17
N TYR A 105 -3.49 2.85 0.02
CA TYR A 105 -3.80 1.42 -0.16
C TYR A 105 -2.91 0.50 0.67
N ILE A 106 -1.62 0.79 0.79
CA ILE A 106 -0.71 0.06 1.69
C ILE A 106 -1.21 0.14 3.13
N ASN A 107 -1.53 1.34 3.61
CA ASN A 107 -2.03 1.55 4.98
C ASN A 107 -3.38 0.84 5.22
N GLU A 108 -4.24 0.79 4.21
CA GLU A 108 -5.49 0.03 4.26
C GLU A 108 -5.22 -1.48 4.37
N CYS A 109 -4.37 -2.03 3.51
CA CYS A 109 -3.97 -3.43 3.54
C CYS A 109 -3.31 -3.84 4.87
N GLN A 110 -2.42 -3.00 5.44
CA GLN A 110 -1.80 -3.25 6.75
C GLN A 110 -2.85 -3.38 7.85
N LYS A 111 -3.89 -2.53 7.84
CA LYS A 111 -5.01 -2.64 8.80
C LYS A 111 -5.78 -3.94 8.60
N HIS A 112 -6.02 -4.36 7.35
CA HIS A 112 -6.69 -5.62 7.07
C HIS A 112 -5.86 -6.82 7.53
N LYS A 113 -4.55 -6.87 7.21
CA LYS A 113 -3.62 -7.89 7.70
C LYS A 113 -3.66 -8.02 9.22
N LEU A 114 -3.50 -6.92 9.95
CA LEU A 114 -3.56 -6.93 11.42
C LEU A 114 -4.87 -7.53 11.95
N ARG A 115 -6.01 -7.18 11.33
CA ARG A 115 -7.32 -7.70 11.74
C ARG A 115 -7.51 -9.16 11.37
N ILE A 116 -6.98 -9.62 10.24
CA ILE A 116 -6.95 -11.04 9.84
C ILE A 116 -6.17 -11.85 10.88
N GLU A 117 -4.98 -11.39 11.26
CA GLU A 117 -4.14 -12.08 12.26
C GLU A 117 -4.86 -12.17 13.62
N GLN A 118 -5.50 -11.09 14.05
CA GLN A 118 -6.27 -11.06 15.30
C GLN A 118 -7.48 -12.00 15.26
N SER A 119 -8.31 -11.93 14.22
CA SER A 119 -9.50 -12.79 14.12
C SER A 119 -9.10 -14.26 13.95
N TYR A 120 -8.02 -14.54 13.22
CA TYR A 120 -7.48 -15.89 13.08
C TYR A 120 -7.00 -16.45 14.43
N ALA A 121 -6.29 -15.66 15.25
CA ALA A 121 -5.85 -16.10 16.57
C ALA A 121 -7.00 -16.48 17.51
N ASN A 122 -8.19 -15.91 17.33
CA ASN A 122 -9.36 -16.23 18.15
C ASN A 122 -10.03 -17.55 17.77
N VAL A 123 -9.81 -18.06 16.56
CA VAL A 123 -10.50 -19.26 16.05
C VAL A 123 -9.55 -20.33 15.55
N ASN A 124 -8.24 -20.11 15.49
CA ASN A 124 -7.30 -21.09 14.92
C ASN A 124 -7.37 -22.47 15.60
N GLU A 125 -7.69 -22.53 16.90
CA GLU A 125 -7.80 -23.78 17.66
C GLU A 125 -8.99 -24.65 17.23
N ILE A 126 -10.00 -24.06 16.59
CA ILE A 126 -11.20 -24.79 16.12
C ILE A 126 -11.07 -25.21 14.65
N PHE A 127 -10.00 -24.82 13.96
CA PHE A 127 -9.71 -25.22 12.59
C PHE A 127 -8.71 -26.39 12.54
N PRO A 128 -8.87 -27.35 11.59
CA PRO A 128 -9.92 -27.39 10.57
C PRO A 128 -11.29 -27.77 11.14
N LEU A 129 -12.33 -27.11 10.63
CA LEU A 129 -13.72 -27.35 11.00
C LEU A 129 -14.25 -28.65 10.39
N SER A 130 -15.06 -29.37 11.17
CA SER A 130 -15.93 -30.44 10.69
C SER A 130 -17.39 -29.96 10.64
N ALA A 131 -18.25 -30.59 9.84
CA ALA A 131 -19.68 -30.27 9.79
C ALA A 131 -20.36 -30.26 11.18
N PRO A 132 -20.12 -31.24 12.08
CA PRO A 132 -20.67 -31.19 13.44
C PRO A 132 -20.15 -29.99 14.24
N ARG A 133 -18.86 -29.64 14.11
CA ARG A 133 -18.27 -28.52 14.83
C ARG A 133 -18.81 -27.17 14.33
N TYR A 134 -19.03 -27.04 13.03
CA TYR A 134 -19.63 -25.86 12.40
C TYR A 134 -21.03 -25.56 12.97
N LYS A 135 -21.87 -26.59 13.15
CA LYS A 135 -23.20 -26.43 13.78
C LYS A 135 -23.15 -25.96 15.25
N LEU A 136 -22.02 -26.14 15.91
CA LEU A 136 -21.81 -25.83 17.33
C LEU A 136 -20.94 -24.59 17.52
N LEU A 137 -20.73 -23.79 16.46
CA LEU A 137 -20.03 -22.50 16.59
C LEU A 137 -20.79 -21.58 17.55
N SER A 138 -20.07 -20.98 18.49
CA SER A 138 -20.63 -19.93 19.33
C SER A 138 -20.80 -18.63 18.54
N ASP A 139 -21.66 -17.73 19.02
CA ASP A 139 -21.83 -16.40 18.40
C ASP A 139 -20.50 -15.63 18.30
N GLU A 140 -19.60 -15.81 19.27
CA GLU A 140 -18.27 -15.20 19.28
C GLU A 140 -17.37 -15.78 18.18
N GLU A 141 -17.42 -17.09 17.96
CA GLU A 141 -16.68 -17.77 16.90
C GLU A 141 -17.20 -17.40 15.51
N VAL A 142 -18.52 -17.35 15.34
CA VAL A 142 -19.16 -16.89 14.11
C VAL A 142 -18.73 -15.46 13.80
N ALA A 143 -18.81 -14.55 14.77
CA ALA A 143 -18.39 -13.16 14.60
C ALA A 143 -16.90 -13.02 14.23
N ALA A 144 -16.03 -13.85 14.82
CA ALA A 144 -14.60 -13.87 14.49
C ALA A 144 -14.34 -14.41 13.07
N ILE A 145 -15.05 -15.47 12.64
CA ILE A 145 -14.98 -15.99 11.28
C ILE A 145 -15.45 -14.94 10.27
N ASP A 146 -16.58 -14.29 10.51
CA ASP A 146 -17.10 -13.23 9.63
C ASP A 146 -16.12 -12.06 9.51
N GLN A 147 -15.51 -11.65 10.63
CA GLN A 147 -14.47 -10.63 10.61
C GLN A 147 -13.28 -11.08 9.77
N TYR A 148 -12.82 -12.33 9.92
CA TYR A 148 -11.75 -12.89 9.11
C TYR A 148 -12.10 -12.84 7.62
N LEU A 149 -13.24 -13.40 7.22
CA LEU A 149 -13.69 -13.47 5.82
C LEU A 149 -13.82 -12.08 5.18
N PHE A 150 -14.41 -11.13 5.91
CA PHE A 150 -14.53 -9.75 5.46
C PHE A 150 -13.16 -9.12 5.24
N ARG A 151 -12.24 -9.27 6.19
CA ARG A 151 -10.91 -8.63 6.11
C ARG A 151 -10.04 -9.30 5.04
N PHE A 152 -10.10 -10.62 4.90
CA PHE A 152 -9.45 -11.37 3.82
C PHE A 152 -9.91 -10.87 2.45
N THR A 153 -11.22 -10.76 2.25
CA THR A 153 -11.81 -10.26 1.00
C THR A 153 -11.35 -8.84 0.70
N LYS A 154 -11.39 -7.93 1.69
CA LYS A 154 -10.92 -6.55 1.50
C LYS A 154 -9.44 -6.47 1.18
N LEU A 155 -8.60 -7.27 1.85
CA LEU A 155 -7.18 -7.33 1.55
C LEU A 155 -6.94 -7.79 0.10
N GLN A 156 -7.56 -8.91 -0.29
CA GLN A 156 -7.43 -9.46 -1.64
C GLN A 156 -7.93 -8.48 -2.72
N ASP A 157 -9.08 -7.82 -2.51
CA ASP A 157 -9.62 -6.85 -3.46
C ASP A 157 -8.72 -5.62 -3.60
N THR A 158 -8.24 -5.04 -2.50
CA THR A 158 -7.38 -3.86 -2.55
C THR A 158 -6.04 -4.19 -3.22
N ILE A 159 -5.46 -5.37 -2.98
CA ILE A 159 -4.27 -5.83 -3.70
C ILE A 159 -4.55 -6.02 -5.19
N GLY A 160 -5.52 -6.89 -5.53
CA GLY A 160 -5.76 -7.32 -6.90
C GLY A 160 -6.31 -6.22 -7.81
N GLN A 161 -7.25 -5.41 -7.29
CA GLN A 161 -7.93 -4.41 -8.10
C GLN A 161 -7.20 -3.06 -8.13
N ARG A 162 -6.38 -2.75 -7.11
CA ARG A 162 -5.68 -1.46 -6.99
C ARG A 162 -4.17 -1.62 -7.10
N LEU A 163 -3.52 -2.27 -6.14
CA LEU A 163 -2.06 -2.27 -6.04
C LEU A 163 -1.39 -2.94 -7.25
N PHE A 164 -1.88 -4.09 -7.70
CA PHE A 164 -1.37 -4.79 -8.88
C PHE A 164 -1.33 -3.89 -10.12
N LYS A 165 -2.43 -3.18 -10.40
CA LYS A 165 -2.50 -2.25 -11.52
C LYS A 165 -1.50 -1.11 -11.37
N MET A 166 -1.36 -0.54 -10.17
CA MET A 166 -0.43 0.56 -9.93
C MET A 166 1.03 0.14 -10.11
N ILE A 167 1.38 -1.09 -9.71
CA ILE A 167 2.71 -1.67 -9.91
C ILE A 167 2.98 -1.88 -11.39
N VAL A 168 2.09 -2.60 -12.09
CA VAL A 168 2.28 -2.94 -13.51
C VAL A 168 2.34 -1.70 -14.39
N SER A 169 1.59 -0.64 -14.06
CA SER A 169 1.64 0.64 -14.79
C SER A 169 3.00 1.34 -14.80
N ASP A 170 3.96 0.89 -13.99
CA ASP A 170 5.35 1.40 -14.05
C ASP A 170 6.20 0.66 -15.11
N TYR A 171 5.71 -0.45 -15.66
CA TYR A 171 6.45 -1.33 -16.58
C TYR A 171 5.80 -1.44 -17.96
N VAL A 172 4.60 -0.89 -18.14
CA VAL A 172 3.84 -0.96 -19.40
C VAL A 172 3.26 0.41 -19.73
N ASP A 173 3.26 0.75 -21.01
CA ASP A 173 2.75 2.06 -21.47
C ASP A 173 1.22 2.16 -21.41
N ASN A 174 0.52 1.06 -21.72
CA ASN A 174 -0.94 1.04 -21.74
C ASN A 174 -1.50 -0.13 -20.93
N ILE A 175 -1.81 0.14 -19.66
CA ILE A 175 -2.41 -0.86 -18.77
C ILE A 175 -3.89 -1.15 -19.07
N GLU A 176 -4.61 -0.24 -19.73
CA GLU A 176 -6.05 -0.38 -19.99
C GLU A 176 -6.35 -1.50 -21.00
N GLN A 177 -5.37 -1.87 -21.81
CA GLN A 177 -5.46 -2.97 -22.78
C GLN A 177 -5.14 -4.34 -22.18
N LEU A 178 -4.59 -4.39 -20.95
CA LEU A 178 -4.20 -5.64 -20.33
C LEU A 178 -5.39 -6.34 -19.67
N THR A 179 -5.50 -7.65 -19.91
CA THR A 179 -6.42 -8.48 -19.13
C THR A 179 -5.90 -8.64 -17.70
N PHE A 180 -6.75 -9.11 -16.80
CA PHE A 180 -6.29 -9.43 -15.45
C PHE A 180 -5.24 -10.55 -15.44
N VAL A 181 -5.31 -11.49 -16.39
CA VAL A 181 -4.31 -12.55 -16.53
C VAL A 181 -2.95 -11.96 -16.95
N ASP A 182 -2.94 -10.99 -17.86
CA ASP A 182 -1.69 -10.32 -18.27
C ASP A 182 -1.05 -9.57 -17.11
N ILE A 183 -1.86 -8.92 -16.26
CA ILE A 183 -1.39 -8.27 -15.03
C ILE A 183 -0.71 -9.29 -14.11
N LEU A 184 -1.31 -10.47 -13.89
CA LEU A 184 -0.72 -11.52 -13.05
C LEU A 184 0.59 -12.05 -13.64
N ASN A 185 0.63 -12.31 -14.95
CA ASN A 185 1.84 -12.77 -15.65
C ASN A 185 2.97 -11.74 -15.55
N GLN A 186 2.65 -10.45 -15.62
CA GLN A 186 3.65 -9.39 -15.44
C GLN A 186 4.18 -9.34 -13.99
N LEU A 187 3.32 -9.54 -12.99
CA LEU A 187 3.72 -9.60 -11.57
C LEU A 187 4.59 -10.82 -11.27
N GLU A 188 4.33 -11.95 -11.92
CA GLU A 188 5.17 -13.14 -11.87
C GLU A 188 6.55 -12.87 -12.49
N LYS A 189 6.58 -12.24 -13.68
CA LYS A 189 7.82 -11.87 -14.36
C LYS A 189 8.73 -10.93 -13.56
N ILE A 190 8.16 -10.03 -12.76
CA ILE A 190 8.93 -9.13 -11.87
C ILE A 190 9.18 -9.73 -10.48
N GLY A 191 8.76 -10.97 -10.23
CA GLY A 191 9.04 -11.71 -9.00
C GLY A 191 8.16 -11.36 -7.79
N LEU A 192 7.05 -10.63 -8.00
CA LEU A 192 6.09 -10.33 -6.91
C LEU A 192 5.11 -11.48 -6.65
N LEU A 193 4.80 -12.24 -7.69
CA LEU A 193 4.08 -13.51 -7.57
C LEU A 193 5.04 -14.65 -7.91
N GLU A 194 4.94 -15.75 -7.18
CA GLU A 194 5.68 -16.98 -7.53
C GLU A 194 5.04 -17.66 -8.73
N ASN A 195 3.72 -17.61 -8.82
CA ASN A 195 2.92 -18.14 -9.93
C ASN A 195 1.58 -17.41 -9.98
N ALA A 196 1.17 -16.95 -11.17
CA ALA A 196 -0.13 -16.34 -11.42
C ALA A 196 -1.32 -17.24 -11.01
N LEU A 197 -1.14 -18.57 -11.03
CA LEU A 197 -2.13 -19.54 -10.61
C LEU A 197 -2.51 -19.39 -9.13
N ILE A 198 -1.55 -19.09 -8.25
CA ILE A 198 -1.80 -18.93 -6.81
C ILE A 198 -2.86 -17.85 -6.58
N TRP A 199 -2.75 -16.71 -7.28
CA TRP A 199 -3.73 -15.64 -7.16
C TRP A 199 -5.09 -16.00 -7.74
N LYS A 200 -5.13 -16.80 -8.82
CA LYS A 200 -6.40 -17.31 -9.37
C LYS A 200 -7.09 -18.22 -8.35
N THR A 201 -6.37 -19.18 -7.79
CA THR A 201 -6.87 -20.07 -6.73
C THR A 201 -7.41 -19.30 -5.53
N LEU A 202 -6.68 -18.29 -5.05
CA LEU A 202 -7.13 -17.40 -3.98
C LEU A 202 -8.47 -16.70 -4.29
N ARG A 203 -8.68 -16.27 -5.54
CA ARG A 203 -9.96 -15.66 -5.97
C ARG A 203 -11.08 -16.68 -6.06
N ASP A 204 -10.79 -17.88 -6.55
CA ASP A 204 -11.78 -18.94 -6.71
C ASP A 204 -12.28 -19.42 -5.34
N ILE A 205 -11.37 -19.64 -4.38
CA ILE A 205 -11.72 -19.97 -2.99
C ILE A 205 -12.63 -18.89 -2.39
N ARG A 206 -12.30 -17.61 -2.56
CA ARG A 206 -13.14 -16.51 -2.09
C ARG A 206 -14.53 -16.51 -2.74
N ASN A 207 -14.61 -16.77 -4.04
CA ASN A 207 -15.90 -16.84 -4.75
C ASN A 207 -16.75 -18.00 -4.23
N ASN A 208 -16.14 -19.14 -3.94
CA ASN A 208 -16.84 -20.31 -3.41
C ASN A 208 -17.51 -19.99 -2.06
N ILE A 209 -16.84 -19.26 -1.15
CA ILE A 209 -17.46 -18.79 0.11
C ILE A 209 -18.75 -18.02 -0.15
N ALA A 210 -18.75 -17.10 -1.12
CA ALA A 210 -19.93 -16.28 -1.41
C ALA A 210 -21.08 -17.07 -2.07
N HIS A 211 -20.77 -18.20 -2.70
CA HIS A 211 -21.75 -19.06 -3.37
C HIS A 211 -22.34 -20.12 -2.44
N GLN A 212 -21.59 -20.58 -1.43
CA GLN A 212 -21.98 -21.69 -0.56
C GLN A 212 -22.88 -21.31 0.63
N TYR A 213 -23.50 -20.12 0.62
CA TYR A 213 -24.47 -19.72 1.65
C TYR A 213 -25.78 -20.54 1.67
N ASP A 214 -25.83 -21.67 0.95
CA ASP A 214 -26.89 -22.67 1.08
C ASP A 214 -26.65 -23.52 2.35
N ASP A 215 -27.73 -23.95 3.02
CA ASP A 215 -27.76 -24.54 4.38
C ASP A 215 -27.04 -25.91 4.56
N ASP A 216 -25.97 -26.24 3.82
CA ASP A 216 -25.16 -27.45 4.05
C ASP A 216 -23.92 -27.18 4.94
N PRO A 217 -23.92 -27.64 6.20
CA PRO A 217 -22.78 -27.57 7.13
C PRO A 217 -21.48 -28.19 6.60
N GLN A 218 -21.56 -29.23 5.76
CA GLN A 218 -20.37 -29.89 5.24
C GLN A 218 -19.66 -28.99 4.23
N GLU A 219 -20.42 -28.48 3.26
CA GLU A 219 -19.89 -27.54 2.27
C GLU A 219 -19.32 -26.29 2.92
N MET A 220 -20.02 -25.72 3.91
CA MET A 220 -19.55 -24.53 4.63
C MET A 220 -18.26 -24.79 5.43
N ALA A 221 -18.15 -25.92 6.12
CA ALA A 221 -16.94 -26.27 6.85
C ALA A 221 -15.74 -26.43 5.90
N GLU A 222 -15.93 -27.11 4.76
CA GLU A 222 -14.89 -27.27 3.73
C GLU A 222 -14.47 -25.94 3.11
N ALA A 223 -15.43 -25.07 2.80
CA ALA A 223 -15.18 -23.74 2.26
C ALA A 223 -14.32 -22.90 3.21
N LEU A 224 -14.72 -22.85 4.49
CA LEU A 224 -13.98 -22.16 5.55
C LEU A 224 -12.57 -22.74 5.73
N ASN A 225 -12.43 -24.06 5.75
CA ASN A 225 -11.10 -24.68 5.84
C ASN A 225 -10.20 -24.27 4.68
N ASN A 226 -10.73 -24.23 3.45
CA ASN A 226 -9.97 -23.84 2.27
C ASN A 226 -9.49 -22.39 2.37
N ILE A 227 -10.34 -21.42 2.75
CA ILE A 227 -9.89 -20.02 2.85
C ILE A 227 -8.96 -19.77 4.04
N PHE A 228 -9.08 -20.53 5.12
CA PHE A 228 -8.15 -20.46 6.26
C PHE A 228 -6.78 -21.06 5.91
N ALA A 229 -6.73 -22.11 5.10
CA ALA A 229 -5.48 -22.72 4.66
C ALA A 229 -4.63 -21.77 3.80
N TYR A 230 -5.27 -20.87 3.03
CA TYR A 230 -4.60 -19.93 2.13
C TYR A 230 -4.27 -18.55 2.75
N LYS A 231 -4.36 -18.45 4.08
CA LYS A 231 -4.08 -17.21 4.81
C LYS A 231 -2.65 -16.72 4.56
N GLU A 232 -1.67 -17.59 4.76
CA GLU A 232 -0.25 -17.21 4.71
C GLU A 232 0.17 -16.78 3.31
N GLU A 233 -0.39 -17.37 2.26
CA GLU A 233 -0.15 -17.02 0.87
C GLU A 233 -0.60 -15.59 0.58
N LEU A 234 -1.82 -15.21 0.98
CA LEU A 234 -2.32 -13.85 0.78
C LEU A 234 -1.47 -12.82 1.57
N LEU A 235 -1.12 -13.13 2.81
CA LEU A 235 -0.30 -12.24 3.64
C LEU A 235 1.12 -12.10 3.07
N THR A 236 1.72 -13.19 2.59
CA THR A 236 3.05 -13.19 1.96
C THR A 236 3.07 -12.36 0.68
N ILE A 237 2.04 -12.46 -0.16
CA ILE A 237 1.91 -11.61 -1.35
C ILE A 237 1.84 -10.14 -0.96
N PHE A 238 1.07 -9.81 0.08
CA PHE A 238 1.02 -8.44 0.59
C PHE A 238 2.38 -7.96 1.11
N ASP A 239 3.09 -8.78 1.88
CA ASP A 239 4.39 -8.43 2.44
C ASP A 239 5.43 -8.18 1.35
N LYS A 240 5.44 -8.99 0.28
CA LYS A 240 6.28 -8.76 -0.91
C LYS A 240 5.97 -7.43 -1.58
N ILE A 241 4.70 -7.02 -1.66
CA ILE A 241 4.29 -5.72 -2.22
C ILE A 241 4.71 -4.56 -1.31
N ASP A 242 4.51 -4.69 0.00
CA ASP A 242 4.91 -3.66 0.97
C ASP A 242 6.42 -3.47 0.93
N GLU A 243 7.19 -4.56 0.90
CA GLU A 243 8.64 -4.53 0.73
C GLU A 243 9.06 -3.94 -0.62
N PHE A 244 8.39 -4.31 -1.71
CA PHE A 244 8.65 -3.74 -3.04
C PHE A 244 8.54 -2.21 -3.03
N TYR A 245 7.49 -1.65 -2.43
CA TYR A 245 7.34 -0.20 -2.35
C TYR A 245 8.32 0.44 -1.38
N LYS A 246 8.63 -0.19 -0.24
CA LYS A 246 9.69 0.27 0.65
C LYS A 246 11.04 0.34 -0.06
N ASN A 247 11.42 -0.71 -0.79
CA ASN A 247 12.65 -0.77 -1.56
C ASN A 247 12.66 0.24 -2.73
N LYS A 248 11.53 0.38 -3.44
CA LYS A 248 11.39 1.37 -4.51
C LYS A 248 11.51 2.80 -3.98
N TRP A 249 11.07 3.05 -2.76
CA TRP A 249 11.21 4.34 -2.08
C TRP A 249 12.60 4.56 -1.46
N LEU A 250 13.33 3.50 -1.11
CA LEU A 250 14.71 3.58 -0.63
C LEU A 250 15.74 3.74 -1.77
N LYS A 251 15.44 3.23 -2.97
CA LYS A 251 16.34 3.19 -4.14
C LYS A 251 16.02 4.23 -5.24
N ALA A 252 14.99 5.06 -5.07
CA ALA A 252 14.64 6.15 -6.00
C ALA A 252 15.29 7.47 -5.57
#